data_AF-A0A183J8F5-F1
#
_entry.id   AF-A0A183J8F5-F1
#
_cell.length_a   1.000
_cell.length_b   1.000
_cell.length_c   1.000
_cell.angle_alpha   90.00
_cell.angle_beta   90.00
_cell.angle_gamma   90.00
#
_symmetry.space_group_name_H-M   'P 1'
#
loop_
_entity.id
_entity.type
_entity.pdbx_description
1 polymer ?
#
loop_
_entity_poly.entity_id
_entity_poly.type
_entity_poly.pdbx_seq_one_letter_code
_entity_poly.pdbx_strand_id
1 'polypeptide(L)'
;MNKTVLFDGVDDAIRSKLSLMPDEEKKAEFKTAVVPGTSEPLFNQNFTFEVLPEDYHKRLIISVWHRDPVSRKSSLMGCMAFTVKSVLDEKVIFNNYQN
;
A
#
# COMPACT_ATOMS: atom_id res chain seq x y z
N MET A 1 -6.83 14.66 12.00
CA MET A 1 -8.22 14.58 11.52
C MET A 1 -8.35 13.23 10.82
N ASN A 2 -8.88 12.23 11.50
CA ASN A 2 -8.96 10.87 10.96
C ASN A 2 -10.22 10.78 10.10
N LYS A 3 -10.06 10.36 8.84
CA LYS A 3 -11.17 10.06 7.94
C LYS A 3 -11.29 8.55 7.86
N THR A 4 -12.30 8.00 8.51
CA THR A 4 -12.68 6.59 8.34
C THR A 4 -13.60 6.51 7.13
N VAL A 5 -13.24 5.67 6.16
CA VAL A 5 -14.12 5.30 5.06
C VAL A 5 -14.69 3.94 5.41
N LEU A 6 -15.99 3.90 5.69
CA LEU A 6 -16.72 2.67 5.96
C LEU A 6 -17.20 2.10 4.62
N PHE A 7 -16.95 0.82 4.40
CA PHE A 7 -17.48 0.06 3.26
C PHE A 7 -18.50 -0.94 3.81
N ASP A 8 -19.68 -0.99 3.19
CA ASP A 8 -20.86 -1.73 3.64
C ASP A 8 -21.01 -3.11 2.94
N GLY A 9 -19.94 -3.57 2.29
CA GLY A 9 -19.91 -4.87 1.62
C GLY A 9 -19.50 -5.99 2.57
N VAL A 10 -20.43 -6.90 2.88
CA VAL A 10 -20.20 -8.15 3.62
C VAL A 10 -19.13 -9.06 2.96
N ASP A 11 -18.67 -8.73 1.75
CA ASP A 11 -17.71 -9.50 0.94
C ASP A 11 -16.49 -8.69 0.47
N ASP A 12 -16.15 -7.58 1.12
CA ASP A 12 -15.03 -6.74 0.68
C ASP A 12 -13.70 -7.49 0.79
N ALA A 13 -13.04 -7.70 -0.35
CA ALA A 13 -11.74 -8.36 -0.43
C ALA A 13 -10.65 -7.31 -0.66
N ILE A 14 -10.01 -6.85 0.42
CA ILE A 14 -9.07 -5.73 0.38
C ILE A 14 -7.64 -6.23 0.14
N ARG A 15 -6.90 -5.50 -0.68
CA ARG A 15 -5.48 -5.77 -0.95
C ARG A 15 -4.68 -4.48 -1.01
N SER A 16 -3.50 -4.50 -0.41
CA SER A 16 -2.51 -3.43 -0.57
C SER A 16 -1.50 -3.75 -1.65
N LYS A 17 -1.08 -2.73 -2.39
CA LYS A 17 0.01 -2.80 -3.37
C LYS A 17 1.01 -1.68 -3.10
N LEU A 18 2.28 -2.04 -3.09
CA LEU A 18 3.41 -1.11 -2.96
C LEU A 18 4.23 -1.10 -4.25
N SER A 19 4.67 0.08 -4.68
CA SER A 19 5.53 0.21 -5.85
C SER A 19 6.47 1.40 -5.78
N LEU A 20 7.68 1.29 -6.34
CA LEU A 20 8.59 2.43 -6.55
C LEU A 20 8.42 3.01 -7.95
N MET A 21 8.07 4.28 -8.08
CA MET A 21 7.80 4.93 -9.37
C MET A 21 8.76 6.10 -9.66
N PRO A 22 9.20 6.32 -10.91
CA PRO A 22 8.92 5.49 -12.09
C PRO A 22 9.56 4.10 -11.99
N ASP A 23 8.78 3.08 -12.38
CA ASP A 23 9.23 1.70 -12.51
C ASP A 23 9.26 1.34 -14.00
N GLU A 24 10.39 1.61 -14.65
CA GLU A 24 10.54 1.33 -16.08
C GLU A 24 10.42 -0.17 -16.39
N GLU A 25 10.81 -1.02 -15.45
CA GLU A 25 10.85 -2.47 -15.62
C GLU A 25 9.66 -3.20 -15.00
N LYS A 26 8.78 -2.51 -14.25
CA LYS A 26 7.67 -3.06 -13.46
C LYS A 26 8.11 -4.15 -12.47
N LYS A 27 9.35 -4.09 -11.99
CA LYS A 27 9.94 -5.12 -11.11
C LYS A 27 9.78 -4.79 -9.63
N ALA A 28 9.55 -3.53 -9.29
CA ALA A 28 9.44 -3.08 -7.90
C ALA A 28 7.97 -3.00 -7.48
N GLU A 29 7.21 -4.08 -7.63
CA GLU A 29 5.83 -4.18 -7.19
C GLU A 29 5.65 -5.30 -6.16
N PHE A 30 5.16 -4.93 -4.98
CA PHE A 30 4.70 -5.87 -3.97
C PHE A 30 3.18 -5.83 -3.85
N LYS A 31 2.53 -6.98 -3.69
CA LYS A 31 1.09 -7.10 -3.40
C LYS A 31 0.87 -7.99 -2.20
N THR A 32 0.01 -7.56 -1.29
CA THR A 32 -0.43 -8.38 -0.16
C THR A 32 -1.35 -9.50 -0.62
N ALA A 33 -1.56 -10.49 0.26
CA ALA A 33 -2.72 -11.36 0.15
C ALA A 33 -4.01 -10.52 0.24
N VAL A 34 -5.10 -11.07 -0.30
CA VAL A 34 -6.44 -10.48 -0.15
C VAL A 34 -6.96 -10.83 1.25
N VAL A 35 -7.45 -9.83 1.98
CA VAL A 35 -8.14 -10.04 3.27
C VAL A 35 -9.65 -9.90 3.01
N PRO A 36 -10.43 -11.00 3.08
CA PRO A 36 -11.86 -10.97 2.81
C PRO A 36 -12.68 -10.50 4.02
N GLY A 37 -13.85 -9.92 3.76
CA GLY A 37 -14.89 -9.68 4.76
C GLY A 37 -14.52 -8.66 5.84
N THR A 38 -13.65 -7.69 5.52
CA THR A 38 -13.25 -6.65 6.49
C THR A 38 -13.07 -5.29 5.82
N SER A 39 -13.55 -4.25 6.51
CA SER A 39 -13.27 -2.84 6.22
C SER A 39 -12.03 -2.31 6.95
N GLU A 40 -11.44 -3.11 7.85
CA GLU A 40 -10.23 -2.79 8.63
C GLU A 40 -9.16 -3.88 8.45
N PRO A 41 -8.56 -3.99 7.24
CA PRO A 41 -7.59 -5.04 6.97
C PRO A 41 -6.27 -4.79 7.72
N LEU A 42 -5.92 -5.74 8.60
CA LEU A 42 -4.60 -5.80 9.22
C LEU A 42 -3.68 -6.67 8.37
N PHE A 43 -2.83 -6.03 7.55
CA PHE A 43 -1.90 -6.77 6.68
C PHE A 43 -0.68 -7.30 7.44
N ASN A 44 -0.09 -6.52 8.36
CA ASN A 44 1.12 -6.87 9.14
C ASN A 44 2.24 -7.53 8.30
N GLN A 45 2.48 -7.02 7.09
CA GLN A 45 3.49 -7.53 6.18
C GLN A 45 4.67 -6.56 6.06
N ASN A 46 5.88 -7.11 6.06
CA ASN A 46 7.11 -6.36 5.83
C ASN A 46 7.53 -6.49 4.36
N PHE A 47 7.99 -5.37 3.79
CA PHE A 47 8.51 -5.32 2.43
C PHE A 47 9.88 -4.70 2.42
N THR A 48 10.75 -5.23 1.57
CA THR A 48 12.10 -4.73 1.38
C THR A 48 12.27 -4.38 -0.08
N PHE A 49 12.78 -3.18 -0.32
CA PHE A 49 13.24 -2.75 -1.63
C PHE A 49 14.74 -2.52 -1.54
N GLU A 50 15.48 -3.02 -2.52
CA GLU A 50 16.84 -2.55 -2.74
C GLU A 50 16.74 -1.13 -3.32
N VAL A 51 17.42 -0.18 -2.68
CA VAL A 51 17.37 1.24 -3.05
C VAL A 51 18.80 1.70 -3.31
N LEU A 52 19.06 2.11 -4.55
CA LEU A 52 20.32 2.70 -4.98
C LEU A 52 20.26 4.24 -4.89
N PRO A 53 21.40 4.96 -4.88
CA PRO A 53 21.40 6.43 -4.85
C PRO A 53 20.60 7.08 -5.99
N GLU A 54 20.58 6.44 -7.16
CA GLU A 54 19.75 6.84 -8.29
C GLU A 54 18.26 6.74 -8.00
N ASP A 55 17.80 5.89 -7.08
CA ASP A 55 16.38 5.74 -6.74
C ASP A 55 15.85 6.84 -5.83
N TYR A 56 16.69 7.74 -5.32
CA TYR A 56 16.26 8.74 -4.32
C TYR A 56 15.19 9.71 -4.83
N HIS A 57 15.13 9.91 -6.16
CA HIS A 57 14.10 10.71 -6.82
C HIS A 57 12.81 9.94 -7.09
N LYS A 58 12.81 8.60 -6.94
CA LYS A 58 11.61 7.76 -7.08
C LYS A 58 10.64 8.01 -5.93
N ARG A 59 9.40 7.58 -6.13
CA ARG A 59 8.30 7.66 -5.18
C ARG A 59 7.86 6.27 -4.76
N LEU A 60 7.86 5.98 -3.47
CA LEU A 60 7.13 4.86 -2.91
C LEU A 60 5.64 5.19 -2.95
N ILE A 61 4.88 4.40 -3.70
CA ILE A 61 3.43 4.48 -3.77
C ILE A 61 2.85 3.28 -3.02
N ILE A 62 1.94 3.56 -2.09
CA ILE A 62 1.14 2.57 -1.37
C ILE A 62 -0.31 2.77 -1.82
N SER A 63 -0.95 1.71 -2.30
CA SER A 63 -2.31 1.77 -2.83
C SER A 63 -3.16 0.65 -2.27
N VAL A 64 -4.41 0.96 -1.91
CA VAL A 64 -5.39 0.01 -1.41
C VAL A 64 -6.42 -0.24 -2.50
N TRP A 65 -6.70 -1.51 -2.74
CA TRP A 65 -7.58 -1.97 -3.81
C TRP A 65 -8.66 -2.87 -3.23
N HIS A 66 -9.89 -2.66 -3.68
CA HIS A 66 -10.98 -3.61 -3.47
C HIS A 66 -10.95 -4.61 -4.64
N ARG A 67 -11.03 -5.90 -4.31
CA ARG A 67 -11.14 -7.00 -5.26
C ARG A 67 -12.53 -7.60 -5.11
N ASP A 68 -13.38 -7.38 -6.10
CA ASP A 68 -14.68 -8.02 -6.15
C ASP A 68 -14.49 -9.54 -6.38
N PRO A 69 -14.95 -10.41 -5.46
CA PRO A 69 -14.77 -11.85 -5.56
C PRO A 69 -15.59 -12.47 -6.70
N VAL A 70 -16.73 -11.87 -7.06
CA VAL A 70 -17.64 -12.38 -8.10
C VAL A 70 -17.15 -11.94 -9.49
N SER A 71 -16.99 -10.64 -9.70
CA SER A 71 -16.60 -10.11 -11.02
C SER A 71 -15.10 -10.24 -11.27
N ARG A 72 -14.29 -10.54 -10.24
CA ARG A 72 -12.82 -10.54 -10.26
C ARG A 72 -12.22 -9.22 -10.74
N LYS A 73 -12.99 -8.12 -10.70
CA LYS A 73 -12.52 -6.78 -11.01
C LYS A 73 -11.85 -6.17 -9.78
N SER A 74 -10.90 -5.27 -10.03
CA SER A 74 -10.24 -4.52 -8.96
C SER A 74 -10.51 -3.03 -9.13
N SER A 75 -10.98 -2.38 -8.07
CA SER A 75 -11.16 -0.94 -8.00
C SER A 75 -10.17 -0.33 -7.00
N LEU A 76 -9.61 0.83 -7.34
CA LEU A 76 -8.74 1.58 -6.44
C LEU A 76 -9.60 2.25 -5.37
N MET A 77 -9.23 2.07 -4.11
CA MET A 77 -9.91 2.70 -2.96
C MET A 77 -9.17 3.95 -2.50
N GLY A 78 -7.84 3.94 -2.60
CA GLY A 78 -7.01 5.08 -2.28
C GLY A 78 -5.52 4.79 -2.47
N CYS A 79 -4.71 5.85 -2.50
CA CYS A 79 -3.26 5.73 -2.53
C CYS A 79 -2.56 6.87 -1.80
N MET A 80 -1.34 6.60 -1.37
CA MET A 80 -0.41 7.54 -0.77
C MET A 80 0.93 7.41 -1.49
N ALA A 81 1.67 8.51 -1.62
CA ALA A 81 2.96 8.51 -2.31
C ALA A 81 4.00 9.38 -1.61
N PHE A 82 5.16 8.80 -1.32
CA PHE A 82 6.28 9.43 -0.62
C PHE A 82 7.52 9.41 -1.50
N THR A 83 8.37 10.43 -1.43
CA THR A 83 9.68 10.34 -2.08
C THR A 83 10.57 9.36 -1.32
N VAL A 84 11.38 8.57 -2.01
CA VAL A 84 12.33 7.63 -1.38
C VAL A 84 13.25 8.39 -0.43
N LYS A 85 13.78 9.54 -0.86
CA LYS A 85 14.57 10.42 0.01
C LYS A 85 13.87 10.76 1.33
N SER A 86 12.61 11.21 1.29
CA SER A 86 11.86 11.56 2.51
C SER A 86 11.58 10.36 3.44
N VAL A 87 11.52 9.14 2.88
CA VAL A 87 11.34 7.91 3.65
C VAL A 87 12.63 7.53 4.37
N LEU A 88 13.78 7.72 3.72
CA LEU A 88 15.11 7.43 4.26
C LEU A 88 15.58 8.46 5.30
N ASP A 89 15.15 9.73 5.19
CA ASP A 89 15.57 10.82 6.09
C ASP A 89 14.95 10.74 7.52
N GLU A 90 14.54 9.53 7.97
CA GLU A 90 14.06 9.11 9.30
C GLU A 90 12.90 9.89 9.94
N LYS A 91 12.48 11.03 9.40
CA LYS A 91 11.44 11.90 10.00
C LYS A 91 10.00 11.45 9.75
N VAL A 92 9.75 10.48 8.87
CA VAL A 92 8.40 10.22 8.33
C VAL A 92 7.78 8.91 8.83
N ILE A 93 8.55 7.96 9.38
CA ILE A 93 8.02 6.64 9.74
C ILE A 93 8.24 6.34 11.24
N PHE A 94 7.40 6.93 12.08
CA PHE A 94 7.06 6.36 13.37
C PHE A 94 5.62 5.85 13.30
N ASN A 95 5.43 4.54 13.23
CA ASN A 95 4.21 3.92 13.75
C ASN A 95 4.60 3.13 15.00
N ASN A 96 4.58 3.83 16.13
CA ASN A 96 4.49 3.19 17.44
C ASN A 96 3.08 2.58 17.54
N TYR A 97 2.95 1.30 17.19
CA TYR A 97 1.93 0.45 17.81
C TYR A 97 2.56 -0.13 19.08
N GLN A 98 2.31 0.53 20.21
CA GLN A 98 2.39 -0.10 21.54
C GLN A 98 0.94 -0.45 21.92
N ASN A 99 0.78 -1.67 22.46
CA ASN A 99 -0.47 -2.38 22.75
C ASN A 99 -1.65 -1.54 23.26
#